data_AF-A0A937P2C3-F1
#
_entry.id   AF-A0A937P2C3-F1
#
_cell.length_a   1.000
_cell.length_b   1.000
_cell.length_c   1.000
_cell.angle_alpha   90.00
_cell.angle_beta   90.00
_cell.angle_gamma   90.00
#
_symmetry.space_group_name_H-M   'P 1'
#
loop_
_entity.id
_entity.type
_entity.pdbx_description
1 polymer ?
#
loop_
_entity_poly.entity_id
_entity_poly.type
_entity_poly.pdbx_seq_one_letter_code
_entity_poly.pdbx_strand_id
1 'polypeptide(L)'
;MDIILKILLGLAAVFALVWTIKTKKIFPAIITVGMILGIVLAFFPSRTIQTPGFYVYMGFVALAFIYGLTVKEKKTWARIIISLMSALIFAYWLWVLNHWHGNAVLAPIFVLLTGVAGIISKAKLKNELGFLIILVADAITIIIENWMKAN
;
A
#
# COMPACT_ATOMS: atom_id res chain seq x y z
N MET A 1 -0.92 10.57 13.59
CA MET A 1 -0.89 10.93 12.17
C MET A 1 -1.66 12.23 11.96
N ASP A 2 -0.97 13.23 11.38
CA ASP A 2 -1.51 14.56 11.07
C ASP A 2 -2.74 14.49 10.14
N ILE A 3 -3.62 15.49 10.19
CA ILE A 3 -4.80 15.59 9.33
C ILE A 3 -4.43 15.61 7.84
N ILE A 4 -3.31 16.24 7.48
CA ILE A 4 -2.82 16.32 6.10
C ILE A 4 -2.52 14.93 5.54
N LEU A 5 -1.89 14.07 6.36
CA LEU A 5 -1.53 12.71 5.99
C LEU A 5 -2.78 11.82 5.83
N LYS A 6 -3.79 12.00 6.68
CA LYS A 6 -5.08 11.30 6.54
C LYS A 6 -5.78 11.68 5.24
N ILE A 7 -5.73 12.95 4.86
CA ILE A 7 -6.28 13.43 3.59
C ILE A 7 -5.55 12.80 2.40
N LEU A 8 -4.22 12.69 2.45
CA LEU A 8 -3.42 12.07 1.39
C LEU A 8 -3.83 10.60 1.14
N LEU A 9 -3.95 9.80 2.21
CA LEU A 9 -4.43 8.42 2.10
C LEU A 9 -5.90 8.34 1.67
N GLY A 10 -6.75 9.26 2.13
CA GLY A 10 -8.15 9.35 1.70
C GLY A 10 -8.28 9.63 0.20
N LEU A 11 -7.49 10.57 -0.34
CA LEU A 11 -7.45 10.87 -1.77
C LEU A 11 -6.94 9.68 -2.59
N ALA A 12 -5.91 8.99 -2.09
CA ALA A 12 -5.41 7.76 -2.72
C ALA A 12 -6.48 6.66 -2.75
N ALA A 13 -7.23 6.48 -1.66
CA ALA A 13 -8.34 5.53 -1.58
C ALA A 13 -9.47 5.86 -2.58
N VAL A 14 -9.87 7.14 -2.68
CA VAL A 14 -10.89 7.58 -3.65
C VAL A 14 -10.42 7.34 -5.09
N PHE A 15 -9.17 7.72 -5.41
CA PHE A 15 -8.58 7.44 -6.71
C PHE A 15 -8.61 5.93 -7.01
N ALA A 16 -8.16 5.11 -6.06
CA ALA A 16 -8.06 3.68 -6.21
C ALA A 16 -9.45 3.03 -6.43
N LEU A 17 -10.48 3.52 -5.76
CA LEU A 17 -11.87 3.10 -5.96
C LEU A 17 -12.35 3.40 -7.39
N VAL A 18 -12.18 4.65 -7.85
CA VAL A 18 -12.56 5.07 -9.21
C VAL A 18 -11.85 4.22 -10.27
N TRP A 19 -10.57 3.95 -10.07
CA TRP A 19 -9.78 3.15 -11.00
C TRP A 19 -10.21 1.69 -11.01
N THR A 20 -10.52 1.13 -9.84
CA THR A 20 -11.00 -0.24 -9.69
C THR A 20 -12.32 -0.45 -10.43
N ILE A 21 -13.25 0.49 -10.32
CA ILE A 21 -14.53 0.45 -11.05
C ILE A 21 -14.30 0.43 -12.57
N LYS A 22 -13.30 1.17 -13.07
CA LYS A 22 -12.97 1.22 -14.51
C LYS A 22 -12.33 -0.07 -15.03
N THR A 23 -11.50 -0.75 -14.23
CA THR A 23 -10.72 -1.92 -14.67
C THR A 23 -11.51 -3.23 -14.72
N LYS A 24 -12.60 -3.34 -13.95
CA LYS A 24 -13.52 -4.50 -13.92
C LYS A 24 -12.85 -5.86 -13.64
N LYS A 25 -11.66 -5.87 -13.00
CA LYS A 25 -10.96 -7.11 -12.61
C LYS A 25 -11.23 -7.42 -11.14
N ILE A 26 -11.84 -8.57 -10.87
CA ILE A 26 -12.36 -8.96 -9.55
C ILE A 26 -11.24 -9.03 -8.49
N PHE A 27 -10.15 -9.76 -8.76
CA PHE A 27 -9.08 -9.94 -7.76
C PHE A 27 -8.38 -8.64 -7.33
N PRO A 28 -7.87 -7.79 -8.26
CA PRO A 28 -7.36 -6.47 -7.92
C PRO A 28 -8.40 -5.59 -7.20
N ALA A 29 -9.67 -5.73 -7.54
CA ALA A 29 -10.75 -5.00 -6.88
C ALA A 29 -10.92 -5.41 -5.42
N ILE A 30 -10.93 -6.71 -5.12
CA ILE A 30 -11.01 -7.23 -3.74
C ILE A 30 -9.84 -6.71 -2.91
N ILE A 31 -8.61 -6.76 -3.46
CA ILE A 31 -7.42 -6.24 -2.78
C ILE A 31 -7.56 -4.74 -2.50
N THR A 32 -7.96 -3.97 -3.52
CA THR A 32 -8.08 -2.51 -3.41
C THR A 32 -9.15 -2.12 -2.39
N VAL A 33 -10.34 -2.70 -2.48
CA VAL A 33 -11.44 -2.44 -1.54
C VAL A 33 -11.05 -2.84 -0.12
N GLY A 34 -10.40 -3.98 0.04
CA GLY A 34 -9.91 -4.44 1.34
C GLY A 34 -8.89 -3.49 1.97
N MET A 35 -7.93 -2.97 1.19
CA MET A 35 -7.00 -1.94 1.65
C MET A 35 -7.71 -0.65 2.04
N ILE A 36 -8.69 -0.20 1.24
CA ILE A 36 -9.50 0.99 1.54
C ILE A 36 -10.26 0.81 2.86
N LEU A 37 -10.91 -0.35 3.06
CA LEU A 37 -11.60 -0.66 4.31
C LEU A 37 -10.64 -0.63 5.50
N GLY A 38 -9.44 -1.22 5.36
CA GLY A 38 -8.39 -1.15 6.36
C GLY A 38 -7.99 0.29 6.70
N ILE A 39 -7.78 1.15 5.69
CA ILE A 39 -7.47 2.59 5.86
C ILE A 39 -8.60 3.30 6.61
N VAL A 40 -9.86 3.12 6.18
CA VAL A 40 -11.01 3.77 6.81
C VAL A 40 -11.13 3.35 8.28
N LEU A 41 -11.01 2.06 8.58
CA LEU A 41 -11.06 1.52 9.94
C LEU A 41 -9.88 1.97 10.80
N ALA A 42 -8.69 2.12 10.21
CA ALA A 42 -7.50 2.58 10.91
C ALA A 42 -7.52 4.08 11.23
N PHE A 43 -8.10 4.92 10.37
CA PHE A 43 -7.95 6.39 10.46
C PHE A 43 -9.20 7.17 10.85
N PHE A 44 -10.41 6.63 10.61
CA PHE A 44 -11.69 7.32 10.78
C PHE A 44 -12.58 6.93 12.00
N PRO A 45 -12.26 5.98 12.90
CA PRO A 45 -13.15 5.72 14.04
C PRO A 45 -12.48 5.86 15.42
N SER A 46 -13.27 5.56 16.46
CA SER A 46 -12.84 5.49 17.88
C SER A 46 -11.57 4.66 18.05
N ARG A 47 -10.75 5.00 19.08
CA ARG A 47 -9.45 4.35 19.35
C ARG A 47 -9.52 2.82 19.35
N THR A 48 -10.66 2.24 19.72
CA THR A 48 -10.88 0.81 19.85
C THR A 48 -10.75 0.02 18.55
N ILE A 49 -11.05 0.61 17.38
CA ILE A 49 -11.04 -0.12 16.10
C ILE A 49 -9.89 0.21 15.16
N GLN A 50 -8.97 1.08 15.60
CA GLN A 50 -7.77 1.44 14.84
C GLN A 50 -6.85 0.23 14.62
N THR A 51 -6.54 -0.50 15.69
CA THR A 51 -5.65 -1.68 15.63
C THR A 51 -6.22 -2.80 14.75
N PRO A 52 -7.51 -3.20 14.88
CA PRO A 52 -8.14 -4.09 13.91
C PRO A 52 -8.08 -3.58 12.47
N GLY A 53 -8.28 -2.28 12.24
CA GLY A 53 -8.17 -1.67 10.91
C GLY A 53 -6.79 -1.85 10.27
N PHE A 54 -5.72 -1.67 11.03
CA PHE A 54 -4.35 -1.94 10.57
C PHE A 54 -4.13 -3.41 10.21
N TYR A 55 -4.68 -4.36 10.98
CA TYR A 55 -4.58 -5.78 10.64
C TYR A 55 -5.34 -6.14 9.36
N VAL A 56 -6.53 -5.55 9.15
CA VAL A 56 -7.27 -5.69 7.91
C VAL A 56 -6.43 -5.16 6.74
N TYR A 57 -5.87 -3.95 6.86
CA TYR A 57 -5.00 -3.37 5.85
C TYR A 57 -3.82 -4.30 5.52
N MET A 58 -3.05 -4.73 6.53
CA MET A 58 -1.91 -5.64 6.34
C MET A 58 -2.30 -6.98 5.71
N GLY A 59 -3.46 -7.53 6.06
CA GLY A 59 -3.99 -8.77 5.45
C GLY A 59 -4.17 -8.62 3.93
N PHE A 60 -4.69 -7.48 3.47
CA PHE A 60 -4.83 -7.21 2.04
C PHE A 60 -3.51 -6.82 1.36
N VAL A 61 -2.55 -6.21 2.07
CA VAL A 61 -1.17 -6.05 1.58
C VAL A 61 -0.51 -7.41 1.36
N ALA A 62 -0.67 -8.35 2.31
CA ALA A 62 -0.18 -9.71 2.15
C ALA A 62 -0.87 -10.43 0.98
N LEU A 63 -2.18 -10.22 0.80
CA LEU A 63 -2.90 -10.76 -0.36
C LEU A 63 -2.38 -10.18 -1.68
N ALA A 64 -2.02 -8.89 -1.72
CA ALA A 64 -1.40 -8.27 -2.89
C ALA A 64 -0.03 -8.90 -3.21
N PHE A 65 0.76 -9.22 -2.18
CA PHE A 65 2.01 -9.95 -2.35
C PHE A 65 1.79 -11.35 -2.96
N ILE A 66 0.85 -12.12 -2.38
CA ILE A 66 0.48 -13.46 -2.89
C ILE A 66 -0.04 -13.36 -4.33
N TYR A 67 -0.86 -12.36 -4.63
CA TYR A 67 -1.36 -12.09 -5.97
C TYR A 67 -0.22 -11.84 -6.98
N GLY A 68 0.78 -11.03 -6.62
CA GLY A 68 1.96 -10.80 -7.45
C GLY A 68 2.76 -12.08 -7.73
N LEU A 69 2.88 -12.96 -6.73
CA LEU A 69 3.59 -14.23 -6.85
C LEU A 69 2.83 -15.26 -7.68
N THR A 70 1.50 -15.34 -7.55
CA THR A 70 0.70 -16.46 -8.04
C THR A 70 0.15 -16.26 -9.45
N VAL A 71 -0.12 -15.03 -9.88
CA VAL A 71 -0.74 -14.78 -11.19
C VAL A 71 0.29 -14.92 -12.32
N LYS A 72 0.34 -16.11 -12.91
CA LYS A 72 1.27 -16.48 -14.00
C LYS A 72 1.02 -15.74 -15.32
N GLU A 73 -0.20 -15.27 -15.55
CA GLU A 73 -0.55 -14.49 -16.76
C GLU A 73 0.18 -13.14 -16.85
N LYS A 74 0.77 -12.68 -15.74
CA LYS A 74 1.53 -11.44 -15.69
C LYS A 74 2.96 -11.63 -16.15
N LYS A 75 3.47 -10.62 -16.86
CA LYS A 75 4.91 -10.49 -17.14
C LYS A 75 5.72 -10.49 -15.84
N THR A 76 6.91 -11.08 -15.90
CA THR A 76 7.83 -11.19 -14.75
C THR A 76 8.05 -9.87 -14.02
N TRP A 77 8.27 -8.77 -14.76
CA TRP A 77 8.43 -7.44 -14.15
C TRP A 77 7.22 -6.99 -13.34
N ALA A 78 6.00 -7.18 -13.86
CA ALA A 78 4.78 -6.81 -13.14
C ALA A 78 4.63 -7.60 -11.82
N ARG A 79 5.01 -8.88 -11.85
CA ARG A 79 5.02 -9.74 -10.66
C ARG A 79 6.01 -9.24 -9.62
N ILE A 80 7.25 -8.96 -10.05
CA ILE A 80 8.32 -8.43 -9.19
C ILE A 80 7.89 -7.11 -8.54
N ILE A 81 7.34 -6.17 -9.30
CA ILE A 81 6.94 -4.85 -8.78
C ILE A 81 5.84 -4.98 -7.72
N ILE A 82 4.77 -5.74 -8.02
CA ILE A 82 3.68 -5.96 -7.08
C ILE A 82 4.23 -6.62 -5.80
N SER A 83 4.98 -7.70 -5.95
CA SER A 83 5.52 -8.44 -4.81
C SER A 83 6.48 -7.58 -3.98
N LEU A 84 7.40 -6.85 -4.58
CA LEU A 84 8.34 -6.00 -3.85
C LEU A 84 7.63 -4.86 -3.12
N MET A 85 6.74 -4.11 -3.79
CA MET A 85 6.01 -3.01 -3.15
C MET A 85 5.18 -3.50 -1.96
N SER A 86 4.45 -4.61 -2.15
CA SER A 86 3.63 -5.18 -1.08
C SER A 86 4.48 -5.75 0.06
N ALA A 87 5.56 -6.47 -0.24
CA ALA A 87 6.45 -7.03 0.79
C ALA A 87 7.12 -5.94 1.62
N LEU A 88 7.56 -4.84 1.00
CA LEU A 88 8.23 -3.74 1.70
C LEU A 88 7.27 -2.99 2.63
N ILE A 89 6.05 -2.66 2.18
CA ILE A 89 5.02 -2.05 3.04
C ILE A 89 4.63 -3.00 4.17
N PHE A 90 4.43 -4.29 3.87
CA PHE A 90 4.11 -5.28 4.89
C PHE A 90 5.21 -5.40 5.94
N ALA A 91 6.47 -5.50 5.50
CA ALA A 91 7.63 -5.56 6.38
C ALA A 91 7.75 -4.30 7.25
N TYR A 92 7.51 -3.12 6.70
CA TYR A 92 7.48 -1.87 7.46
C TYR A 92 6.43 -1.92 8.58
N TRP A 93 5.18 -2.27 8.27
CA TRP A 93 4.14 -2.30 9.31
C TRP A 93 4.35 -3.40 10.34
N LEU A 94 4.86 -4.56 9.92
CA LEU A 94 5.25 -5.63 10.85
C LEU A 94 6.37 -5.16 11.78
N TRP A 95 7.35 -4.43 11.26
CA TRP A 95 8.43 -3.83 12.04
C TRP A 95 7.91 -2.84 13.09
N VAL A 96 7.02 -1.92 12.66
CA VAL A 96 6.42 -0.90 13.55
C VAL A 96 5.58 -1.53 14.64
N LEU A 97 4.71 -2.49 14.30
CA LEU A 97 3.83 -3.15 15.28
C LEU A 97 4.63 -3.95 16.32
N ASN A 98 5.76 -4.54 15.92
CA ASN A 98 6.64 -5.27 16.83
C ASN A 98 7.65 -4.38 17.57
N HIS A 99 7.60 -3.05 17.38
CA HIS A 99 8.51 -2.09 18.02
C HIS A 99 9.99 -2.43 17.80
N TRP A 100 10.34 -2.94 16.62
CA TRP A 100 11.72 -3.28 16.29
C TRP A 100 12.58 -2.02 16.11
N HIS A 101 13.85 -2.09 16.51
CA HIS A 101 14.77 -0.94 16.50
C HIS A 101 15.56 -0.89 15.19
N GLY A 102 15.49 0.24 14.46
CA GLY A 102 16.25 0.43 13.22
C GLY A 102 15.69 1.54 12.32
N ASN A 103 16.18 1.63 11.08
CA ASN A 103 15.79 2.69 10.14
C ASN A 103 14.43 2.40 9.50
N ALA A 104 13.38 2.99 10.07
CA ALA A 104 11.99 2.88 9.63
C ALA A 104 11.71 3.49 8.25
N VAL A 105 12.62 4.28 7.68
CA VAL A 105 12.40 5.03 6.42
C VAL A 105 12.90 4.25 5.18
N LEU A 106 13.79 3.27 5.36
CA LEU A 106 14.37 2.51 4.24
C LEU A 106 13.32 1.77 3.42
N ALA A 107 12.44 1.01 4.08
CA ALA A 107 11.42 0.23 3.37
C ALA A 107 10.48 1.11 2.53
N PRO A 108 9.91 2.21 3.04
CA PRO A 108 9.16 3.20 2.25
C PRO A 108 9.92 3.75 1.04
N ILE A 109 11.22 4.07 1.19
CA ILE A 109 12.03 4.56 0.07
C ILE A 109 12.14 3.49 -1.03
N PHE A 110 12.39 2.23 -0.65
CA PHE A 110 12.45 1.14 -1.62
C PHE A 110 11.10 0.89 -2.31
N VAL A 111 9.97 1.14 -1.66
CA VAL A 111 8.64 1.08 -2.30
C VAL A 111 8.56 2.10 -3.43
N LEU A 112 8.98 3.35 -3.19
CA LEU A 112 8.98 4.40 -4.20
C LEU A 112 9.93 4.07 -5.37
N LEU A 113 11.15 3.61 -5.07
CA LEU A 113 12.11 3.18 -6.09
C LEU A 113 11.56 2.02 -6.94
N THR A 114 10.87 1.07 -6.31
CA THR A 114 10.22 -0.05 -7.02
C THR A 114 9.08 0.45 -7.91
N GLY A 115 8.29 1.42 -7.43
CA GLY A 115 7.26 2.07 -8.23
C GLY A 115 7.84 2.78 -9.47
N VAL A 116 8.93 3.53 -9.29
CA VAL A 116 9.66 4.19 -10.39
C VAL A 116 10.21 3.16 -11.38
N ALA A 117 10.84 2.10 -10.88
CA ALA A 117 11.34 1.00 -11.72
C ALA A 117 10.21 0.39 -12.56
N GLY A 118 9.01 0.25 -12.00
CA GLY A 118 7.85 -0.26 -12.72
C GLY A 118 7.33 0.64 -13.85
N ILE A 119 7.45 1.96 -13.68
CA ILE A 119 7.15 2.95 -14.72
C ILE A 119 8.19 2.85 -15.83
N ILE A 120 9.49 2.85 -15.49
CA ILE A 120 10.60 2.78 -16.45
C ILE A 120 10.56 1.47 -17.24
N SER A 121 10.29 0.36 -16.58
CA SER A 121 10.21 -0.96 -17.23
C SER A 121 8.95 -1.14 -18.08
N LYS A 122 8.07 -0.12 -18.16
CA LYS A 122 6.78 -0.16 -18.85
C LYS A 122 5.96 -1.41 -18.47
N ALA A 123 5.98 -1.77 -17.18
CA ALA A 123 5.24 -2.93 -16.71
C ALA A 123 3.74 -2.70 -16.93
N LYS A 124 3.05 -3.70 -17.49
CA LYS A 124 1.59 -3.64 -17.72
C LYS A 124 0.84 -3.81 -16.39
N LEU A 125 0.78 -2.73 -15.60
CA LEU A 125 0.18 -2.69 -14.26
C LEU A 125 -1.15 -1.91 -14.20
N LYS A 126 -1.76 -1.65 -15.37
CA LYS A 126 -2.98 -0.83 -15.47
C LYS A 126 -4.13 -1.38 -14.62
N ASN A 127 -4.22 -2.70 -14.46
CA ASN A 127 -5.32 -3.33 -13.72
C ASN A 127 -5.10 -3.31 -12.19
N GLU A 128 -3.86 -3.05 -11.74
CA GLU A 128 -3.42 -3.11 -10.33
C GLU A 128 -3.19 -1.72 -9.74
N LEU A 129 -3.26 -0.71 -10.60
CA LEU A 129 -2.92 0.67 -10.31
C LEU A 129 -3.70 1.22 -9.09
N GLY A 130 -4.91 0.71 -8.84
CA GLY A 130 -5.69 1.04 -7.63
C GLY A 130 -4.94 0.74 -6.33
N PHE A 131 -4.65 -0.53 -6.05
CA PHE A 131 -3.90 -0.90 -4.84
C PHE A 131 -2.44 -0.44 -4.88
N LEU A 132 -1.81 -0.34 -6.05
CA LEU A 132 -0.43 0.15 -6.15
C LEU A 132 -0.31 1.62 -5.72
N ILE A 133 -1.28 2.48 -6.05
CA ILE A 133 -1.29 3.86 -5.59
C ILE A 133 -1.49 3.95 -4.09
N ILE A 134 -2.29 3.06 -3.51
CA ILE A 134 -2.43 2.98 -2.05
C ILE A 134 -1.06 2.68 -1.41
N LEU A 135 -0.30 1.72 -1.93
CA LEU A 135 1.05 1.39 -1.42
C LEU A 135 2.03 2.57 -1.57
N VAL A 136 1.97 3.31 -2.68
CA VAL A 136 2.80 4.51 -2.89
C VAL A 136 2.41 5.61 -1.91
N ALA A 137 1.11 5.88 -1.76
CA ALA A 137 0.60 6.89 -0.86
C ALA A 137 0.96 6.58 0.60
N ASP A 138 0.93 5.30 0.98
CA ASP A 138 1.36 4.84 2.30
C ASP A 138 2.86 5.08 2.51
N ALA A 139 3.71 4.71 1.55
CA ALA A 139 5.14 5.01 1.60
C ALA A 139 5.44 6.51 1.75
N ILE A 140 4.76 7.37 0.96
CA ILE A 140 4.89 8.83 1.06
C ILE A 140 4.45 9.31 2.45
N THR A 141 3.31 8.84 2.93
CA THR A 141 2.78 9.19 4.25
C THR A 141 3.77 8.86 5.36
N ILE A 142 4.37 7.67 5.31
CA ILE A 142 5.37 7.23 6.27
C ILE A 142 6.60 8.14 6.25
N ILE A 143 7.11 8.48 5.06
CA ILE A 143 8.29 9.34 4.92
C ILE A 143 8.01 10.73 5.51
N ILE A 144 6.88 11.35 5.15
CA ILE A 144 6.51 12.67 5.66
C ILE A 144 6.30 12.63 7.17
N GLU A 145 5.63 11.60 7.71
CA GLU A 145 5.42 11.48 9.14
C GLU A 145 6.74 11.37 9.92
N ASN A 146 7.71 10.60 9.42
CA ASN A 146 9.03 10.50 10.04
C ASN A 146 9.80 11.82 9.96
N TRP A 147 9.70 12.55 8.84
CA TRP A 147 10.34 13.86 8.70
C TRP A 147 9.72 14.91 9.65
N MET A 148 8.40 14.91 9.82
CA MET A 148 7.71 15.78 10.77
C MET A 148 8.04 15.49 12.24
N LYS A 149 8.39 14.24 12.58
CA LYS A 149 8.80 13.87 13.94
C LYS A 149 10.26 14.19 14.26
N ALA A 150 11.09 14.35 13.23
CA ALA A 150 12.51 14.62 13.37
C ALA A 150 12.84 16.13 13.50
N ASN A 151 11.89 17.00 13.11
CA ASN A 151 11.97 18.46 13.24
C ASN A 151 11.11 18.94 14.41
#